data_AF-A0A7W1SUJ0-F1
#
_entry.id   AF-A0A7W1SUJ0-F1
#
_cell.length_a   1.000
_cell.length_b   1.000
_cell.length_c   1.000
_cell.angle_alpha   90.00
_cell.angle_beta   90.00
_cell.angle_gamma   90.00
#
_symmetry.space_group_name_H-M   'P 1'
#
loop_
_entity.id
_entity.type
_entity.pdbx_description
1 polymer ?
#
loop_
_entity_poly.entity_id
_entity_poly.type
_entity_poly.pdbx_seq_one_letter_code
_entity_poly.pdbx_strand_id
1 'polypeptide(L)'
;MKADIHQQIQELIATGEIEKLSGERRARVQEHLDSCEVCRGFGEAIGGVERALHSVGIAAGAALVSSTRARVHHRAVQLEQQQQRLWMVSMGALLVVLSTVLTTPVLFSAFAWMGNALGLPDLVWKFSFVWFWTAPALLVSVLLSARGAHWTSRHSSVRG
;
A
#
# COMPACT_ATOMS: atom_id res chain seq x y z
N MET A 1 -44.98 6.33 -37.11
CA MET A 1 -44.15 7.18 -36.22
C MET A 1 -44.26 6.84 -34.73
N LYS A 2 -45.41 6.35 -34.20
CA LYS A 2 -45.51 5.90 -32.79
C LYS A 2 -44.70 4.63 -32.47
N ALA A 3 -44.62 3.68 -33.40
CA ALA A 3 -43.86 2.44 -33.23
C ALA A 3 -42.36 2.68 -32.96
N ASP A 4 -41.79 3.71 -33.58
CA ASP A 4 -40.38 4.10 -33.44
C ASP A 4 -40.05 4.59 -32.02
N ILE A 5 -40.97 5.35 -31.41
CA ILE A 5 -40.83 5.86 -30.03
C ILE A 5 -40.88 4.71 -29.01
N HIS A 6 -41.76 3.72 -29.20
CA HIS A 6 -41.83 2.57 -28.30
C HIS A 6 -40.54 1.73 -28.36
N GLN A 7 -40.00 1.52 -29.55
CA GLN A 7 -38.76 0.76 -29.73
C GLN A 7 -37.56 1.47 -29.08
N GLN A 8 -37.45 2.79 -29.25
CA GLN A 8 -36.41 3.60 -28.60
C GLN A 8 -36.51 3.55 -27.07
N ILE A 9 -37.72 3.63 -26.51
CA ILE A 9 -37.92 3.57 -25.05
C ILE A 9 -37.61 2.17 -24.51
N GLN A 10 -37.97 1.10 -25.23
CA GLN A 10 -37.60 -0.27 -24.86
C GLN A 10 -36.08 -0.48 -24.86
N GLU A 11 -35.36 0.07 -25.84
CA GLU A 11 -33.91 0.03 -25.89
C GLU A 11 -33.25 0.75 -24.70
N LEU A 12 -33.78 1.92 -24.33
CA LEU A 12 -33.34 2.67 -23.14
C LEU A 12 -33.58 1.88 -21.83
N ILE A 13 -34.71 1.17 -21.72
CA ILE A 13 -35.02 0.30 -20.57
C ILE A 13 -34.05 -0.90 -20.54
N ALA A 14 -33.85 -1.58 -21.67
CA ALA A 14 -32.98 -2.76 -21.77
C ALA A 14 -31.52 -2.47 -21.43
N THR A 15 -31.04 -1.27 -21.75
CA THR A 15 -29.65 -0.85 -21.53
C THR A 15 -29.45 -0.17 -20.15
N GLY A 16 -30.54 0.10 -19.42
CA GLY A 16 -30.49 0.79 -18.12
C GLY A 16 -30.02 2.25 -18.23
N GLU A 17 -30.12 2.86 -19.41
CA GLU A 17 -29.62 4.21 -19.65
C GLU A 17 -30.55 5.31 -19.12
N ILE A 18 -31.77 4.94 -18.69
CA ILE A 18 -32.76 5.87 -18.13
C ILE A 18 -32.19 6.65 -16.92
N GLU A 19 -31.38 6.01 -16.08
CA GLU A 19 -30.73 6.64 -14.93
C GLU A 19 -29.68 7.69 -15.33
N LYS A 20 -29.11 7.56 -16.55
CA LYS A 20 -28.07 8.42 -17.10
C LYS A 20 -28.62 9.57 -17.96
N LEU A 21 -29.94 9.63 -18.17
CA LEU A 21 -30.57 10.70 -18.96
C LEU A 21 -30.57 12.03 -18.19
N SER A 22 -30.47 13.15 -18.92
CA SER A 22 -30.68 14.48 -18.35
C SER A 22 -32.11 14.62 -17.81
N GLY A 23 -32.30 15.45 -16.76
CA GLY A 23 -33.57 15.55 -16.04
C GLY A 23 -34.80 15.83 -16.92
N GLU A 24 -34.68 16.71 -17.92
CA GLU A 24 -35.76 17.02 -18.87
C GLU A 24 -36.13 15.81 -19.74
N ARG A 25 -35.14 15.07 -20.22
CA ARG A 25 -35.35 13.87 -21.05
C ARG A 25 -35.92 12.73 -20.21
N ARG A 26 -35.49 12.59 -18.96
CA ARG A 26 -36.04 11.62 -17.99
C ARG A 26 -37.52 11.91 -17.70
N ALA A 27 -37.90 13.17 -17.50
CA ALA A 27 -39.30 13.56 -17.27
C ALA A 27 -40.20 13.20 -18.47
N ARG A 28 -39.74 13.45 -19.69
CA ARG A 28 -40.47 13.07 -20.92
C ARG A 28 -40.65 11.56 -21.07
N VAL A 29 -39.61 10.78 -20.75
CA VAL A 29 -39.70 9.31 -20.77
C VAL A 29 -40.67 8.83 -19.69
N GLN A 30 -40.64 9.43 -18.50
CA GLN A 30 -41.56 9.10 -17.41
C GLN A 30 -43.03 9.36 -17.80
N GLU A 31 -43.30 10.52 -18.41
CA GLU A 31 -44.63 10.87 -18.94
C GLU A 31 -45.12 9.85 -20.00
N HIS A 32 -44.20 9.33 -20.82
CA HIS A 32 -44.53 8.26 -21.76
C HIS A 32 -44.81 6.92 -21.07
N LEU A 33 -44.06 6.58 -20.01
CA LEU A 33 -44.29 5.35 -19.24
C LEU A 33 -45.62 5.38 -18.48
N ASP A 34 -46.03 6.56 -18.01
CA ASP A 34 -47.33 6.74 -17.33
C ASP A 34 -48.51 6.62 -18.31
N SER A 35 -48.31 6.96 -19.59
CA SER A 35 -49.35 6.91 -20.62
C SER A 35 -49.36 5.63 -21.46
N CYS A 36 -48.30 4.81 -21.42
CA CYS A 36 -48.16 3.61 -22.24
C CYS A 36 -47.97 2.33 -21.42
N GLU A 37 -49.00 1.48 -21.40
CA GLU A 37 -48.97 0.20 -20.68
C GLU A 37 -47.93 -0.80 -21.20
N VAL A 38 -47.64 -0.79 -22.50
CA VAL A 38 -46.67 -1.72 -23.13
C VAL A 38 -45.26 -1.45 -22.64
N CYS A 39 -44.84 -0.18 -22.62
CA CYS A 39 -43.52 0.20 -22.15
C CYS A 39 -43.37 -0.01 -20.63
N ARG A 40 -44.45 0.23 -19.86
CA ARG A 40 -44.49 -0.04 -18.42
C ARG A 40 -44.32 -1.53 -18.12
N GLY A 41 -45.08 -2.40 -18.79
CA GLY A 41 -44.99 -3.85 -18.61
C GLY A 41 -43.62 -4.40 -18.98
N PHE A 42 -42.98 -3.84 -20.02
CA PHE A 42 -41.61 -4.21 -20.40
C PHE A 42 -40.58 -3.83 -19.31
N GLY A 43 -40.71 -2.63 -18.71
CA GLY A 43 -39.87 -2.19 -17.60
C GLY A 43 -40.03 -3.05 -16.34
N GLU A 44 -41.26 -3.43 -16.00
CA GLU A 44 -41.54 -4.32 -14.86
C GLU A 44 -40.95 -5.71 -15.07
N ALA A 45 -41.03 -6.25 -16.29
CA ALA A 45 -40.44 -7.54 -16.63
C ALA A 45 -38.91 -7.54 -16.48
N ILE A 46 -38.23 -6.50 -17.00
CA ILE A 46 -36.78 -6.35 -16.87
C ILE A 46 -36.36 -6.16 -15.41
N GLY A 47 -37.06 -5.32 -14.64
CA GLY A 47 -36.79 -5.17 -13.20
C GLY A 47 -37.07 -6.45 -12.39
N GLY A 48 -37.95 -7.33 -12.87
CA GLY A 48 -38.14 -8.67 -12.33
C GLY A 48 -36.94 -9.58 -12.60
N VAL A 49 -36.43 -9.59 -13.83
CA VAL A 49 -35.23 -10.35 -14.22
C VAL A 49 -33.99 -9.85 -13.49
N GLU A 50 -33.79 -8.53 -13.37
CA GLU A 50 -32.67 -7.94 -12.66
C GLU A 50 -32.69 -8.33 -11.17
N ARG A 51 -33.84 -8.25 -10.50
CA ARG A 51 -33.97 -8.70 -9.10
C ARG A 51 -33.73 -10.20 -8.93
N ALA A 52 -34.18 -11.03 -9.89
CA ALA A 52 -33.87 -12.45 -9.90
C ALA A 52 -32.39 -12.72 -10.17
N LEU A 53 -31.75 -11.95 -11.05
CA LEU A 53 -30.30 -12.02 -11.28
C LEU A 53 -29.51 -11.53 -10.08
N HIS A 54 -29.99 -10.54 -9.34
CA HIS A 54 -29.32 -10.00 -8.15
C HIS A 54 -29.50 -10.91 -6.92
N SER A 55 -30.54 -11.74 -6.88
CA SER A 55 -30.71 -12.80 -5.89
C SER A 55 -29.93 -14.08 -6.24
N VAL A 56 -29.68 -14.33 -7.54
CA VAL A 56 -28.81 -15.40 -8.06
C VAL A 56 -27.35 -14.95 -8.16
N GLY A 57 -27.11 -13.63 -8.12
CA GLY A 57 -25.85 -12.95 -8.36
C GLY A 57 -24.84 -13.37 -7.31
N ILE A 58 -24.13 -14.44 -7.64
CA ILE A 58 -22.96 -15.03 -6.97
C ILE A 58 -22.83 -14.45 -5.57
N ALA A 59 -23.61 -14.98 -4.63
CA ALA A 59 -23.20 -14.92 -3.25
C ALA A 59 -21.77 -15.46 -3.28
N ALA A 60 -20.76 -14.57 -3.23
CA ALA A 60 -19.40 -14.95 -2.94
C ALA A 60 -19.56 -15.76 -1.67
N GLY A 61 -19.48 -17.09 -1.80
CA GLY A 61 -20.08 -17.98 -0.80
C GLY A 61 -19.60 -17.55 0.56
N ALA A 62 -20.43 -17.56 1.60
CA ALA A 62 -20.03 -17.08 2.92
C ALA A 62 -18.67 -17.68 3.37
N ALA A 63 -18.32 -18.88 2.87
CA ALA A 63 -17.00 -19.52 2.93
C ALA A 63 -15.85 -18.75 2.24
N LEU A 64 -16.04 -18.21 1.04
CA LEU A 64 -15.05 -17.41 0.33
C LEU A 64 -14.82 -16.06 1.03
N VAL A 65 -15.89 -15.39 1.46
CA VAL A 65 -15.80 -14.11 2.19
C VAL A 65 -15.15 -14.30 3.56
N SER A 66 -15.48 -15.36 4.29
CA SER A 66 -14.84 -15.68 5.58
C SER A 66 -13.38 -16.07 5.41
N SER A 67 -13.03 -16.87 4.41
CA SER A 67 -11.63 -17.22 4.12
C SER A 67 -10.79 -16.01 3.68
N THR A 68 -11.40 -15.05 2.99
CA THR A 68 -10.74 -13.80 2.58
C THR A 68 -10.58 -12.86 3.77
N ARG A 69 -11.61 -12.69 4.62
CA ARG A 69 -11.50 -11.92 5.86
C ARG A 69 -10.43 -12.47 6.80
N ALA A 70 -10.35 -13.80 6.95
CA ALA A 70 -9.32 -14.44 7.77
C ALA A 70 -7.91 -14.12 7.28
N ARG A 71 -7.67 -14.16 5.95
CA ARG A 71 -6.37 -13.79 5.36
C ARG A 71 -6.05 -12.31 5.49
N VAL A 72 -7.03 -11.43 5.33
CA VAL A 72 -6.84 -9.98 5.49
C VAL A 72 -6.51 -9.65 6.95
N HIS A 73 -7.24 -10.24 7.90
CA HIS A 73 -6.98 -10.03 9.32
C HIS A 73 -5.60 -10.55 9.73
N HIS A 74 -5.22 -11.74 9.24
CA HIS A 74 -3.89 -12.29 9.48
C HIS A 74 -2.78 -11.41 8.88
N ARG A 75 -2.99 -10.83 7.68
CA ARG A 75 -2.04 -9.88 7.09
C ARG A 75 -1.98 -8.56 7.85
N ALA A 76 -3.10 -8.05 8.37
CA ALA A 76 -3.13 -6.84 9.17
C ALA A 76 -2.31 -7.02 10.47
N VAL A 77 -2.49 -8.13 11.17
CA VAL A 77 -1.72 -8.46 12.39
C VAL A 77 -0.23 -8.61 12.11
N GLN A 78 0.13 -9.24 10.98
CA GLN A 78 1.54 -9.38 10.58
C GLN A 78 2.19 -8.03 10.22
N LEU A 79 1.45 -7.12 9.60
CA LEU A 79 1.94 -5.77 9.29
C LEU A 79 2.19 -4.96 10.57
N GLU A 80 1.28 -5.01 11.54
CA GLU A 80 1.46 -4.33 12.83
C GLU A 80 2.68 -4.84 13.60
N GLN A 81 2.89 -6.16 13.63
CA GLN A 81 4.06 -6.75 14.30
C GLN A 81 5.39 -6.39 13.61
N GLN A 82 5.42 -6.32 12.28
CA GLN A 82 6.61 -5.86 11.55
C GLN A 82 6.89 -4.37 11.80
N GLN A 83 5.84 -3.55 11.83
CA GLN A 83 5.98 -2.12 12.06
C GLN A 83 6.56 -1.82 13.45
N GLN A 84 6.11 -2.54 14.48
CA GLN A 84 6.66 -2.42 15.83
C GLN A 84 8.14 -2.82 15.89
N ARG A 85 8.54 -3.92 15.24
CA ARG A 85 9.96 -4.32 15.19
C ARG A 85 10.82 -3.30 14.45
N LEU A 86 10.36 -2.78 13.32
CA LEU A 86 11.08 -1.76 12.56
C LEU A 86 11.18 -0.45 13.34
N TRP A 87 10.15 -0.10 14.11
CA TRP A 87 10.17 1.08 14.96
C TRP A 87 11.22 0.96 16.08
N MET A 88 11.31 -0.19 16.75
CA MET A 88 12.34 -0.45 17.76
C MET A 88 13.77 -0.40 17.16
N VAL A 89 13.97 -1.03 15.99
CA VAL A 89 15.25 -1.00 15.28
C VAL A 89 15.61 0.41 14.84
N SER A 90 14.63 1.18 14.33
CA SER A 90 14.80 2.56 13.91
C SER A 90 15.18 3.46 15.08
N MET A 91 14.49 3.35 16.22
CA MET A 91 14.81 4.10 17.45
C MET A 91 16.22 3.76 17.96
N GLY A 92 16.59 2.49 17.98
CA GLY A 92 17.95 2.09 18.35
C GLY A 92 19.01 2.66 17.40
N ALA A 93 18.76 2.60 16.09
CA ALA A 93 19.65 3.19 15.09
C ALA A 93 19.78 4.71 15.25
N LEU A 94 18.67 5.42 15.47
CA LEU A 94 18.66 6.85 15.71
C LEU A 94 19.44 7.21 16.97
N LEU A 95 19.27 6.45 18.05
CA LEU A 95 19.99 6.66 19.31
C LEU A 95 21.51 6.49 19.12
N VAL A 96 21.93 5.44 18.41
CA VAL A 96 23.36 5.19 18.13
C VAL A 96 23.94 6.28 17.24
N VAL A 97 23.22 6.71 16.20
CA VAL A 97 23.66 7.81 15.32
C VAL A 97 23.76 9.11 16.11
N LEU A 98 22.75 9.46 16.90
CA LEU A 98 22.76 10.67 17.73
C LEU A 98 23.88 10.63 18.76
N SER A 99 24.08 9.51 19.46
CA SER A 99 25.18 9.36 20.40
C SER A 99 26.52 9.50 19.70
N THR A 100 26.69 8.92 18.51
CA THR A 100 27.94 9.03 17.76
C THR A 100 28.19 10.48 17.33
N VAL A 101 27.19 11.16 16.80
CA VAL A 101 27.28 12.57 16.36
C VAL A 101 27.56 13.50 17.53
N LEU A 102 27.00 13.25 18.72
CA LEU A 102 27.24 14.05 19.92
C LEU A 102 28.61 13.76 20.57
N THR A 103 29.00 12.49 20.62
CA THR A 103 30.26 12.06 21.24
C THR A 103 31.48 12.42 20.39
N THR A 104 31.35 12.47 19.06
CA THR A 104 32.42 12.84 18.12
C THR A 104 33.05 14.23 18.40
N PRO A 105 32.29 15.34 18.50
CA PRO A 105 32.86 16.66 18.79
C PRO A 105 33.39 16.79 20.22
N VAL A 106 32.80 16.06 21.18
CA VAL A 106 33.29 16.05 22.57
C VAL A 106 34.65 15.37 22.67
N LEU A 107 34.79 14.21 22.02
CA LEU A 107 36.08 13.53 21.88
C LEU A 107 37.08 14.40 21.12
N PHE A 108 36.64 15.08 20.05
CA PHE A 108 37.48 16.00 19.29
C PHE A 108 38.03 17.14 20.16
N SER A 109 37.19 17.74 21.00
CA SER A 109 37.61 18.82 21.92
C SER A 109 38.60 18.34 22.98
N ALA A 110 38.32 17.19 23.61
CA ALA A 110 39.20 16.60 24.62
C ALA A 110 40.57 16.21 24.03
N PHE A 111 40.59 15.70 22.81
CA PHE A 111 41.81 15.30 22.14
C PHE A 111 42.57 16.46 21.50
N ALA A 112 41.90 17.49 20.99
CA ALA A 112 42.56 18.71 20.49
C ALA A 112 43.28 19.44 21.64
N TRP A 113 42.67 19.47 22.82
CA TRP A 113 43.32 19.97 24.03
C TRP A 113 44.59 19.16 24.37
N MET A 114 44.50 17.82 24.30
CA MET A 114 45.63 16.92 24.51
C MET A 114 46.73 17.12 23.44
N GLY A 115 46.35 17.28 22.17
CA GLY A 115 47.27 17.48 21.05
C GLY A 115 48.03 18.80 21.12
N ASN A 116 47.37 19.87 21.56
CA ASN A 116 48.02 21.15 21.83
C ASN A 116 49.01 21.06 23.00
N ALA A 117 48.71 20.23 24.01
CA ALA A 117 49.64 19.94 25.11
C ALA A 117 50.88 19.14 24.66
N LEU A 118 50.81 18.40 23.54
CA LEU A 118 51.88 17.55 23.01
C LEU A 118 52.58 18.10 21.75
N GLY A 119 52.15 19.24 21.21
CA GLY A 119 52.82 19.94 20.09
C GLY A 119 52.75 19.23 18.73
N LEU A 120 51.77 18.35 18.51
CA LEU A 120 51.65 17.55 17.28
C LEU A 120 51.00 18.33 16.11
N PRO A 121 51.43 18.10 14.86
CA PRO A 121 50.90 18.80 13.69
C PRO A 121 49.49 18.33 13.28
N ASP A 122 48.64 19.30 12.93
CA ASP A 122 47.20 19.17 12.56
C ASP A 122 46.89 18.14 11.46
N LEU A 123 47.87 17.82 10.61
CA LEU A 123 47.68 16.96 9.44
C LEU A 123 47.49 15.48 9.83
N VAL A 124 48.25 14.99 10.82
CA VAL A 124 48.11 13.63 11.36
C VAL A 124 46.72 13.46 11.97
N TRP A 125 46.19 14.54 12.52
CA TRP A 125 44.88 14.60 13.16
C TRP A 125 43.72 14.44 12.16
N LYS A 126 43.80 15.10 11.00
CA LYS A 126 42.80 14.95 9.93
C LYS A 126 42.76 13.53 9.35
N PHE A 127 43.90 12.85 9.24
CA PHE A 127 43.94 11.47 8.73
C PHE A 127 43.39 10.44 9.72
N SER A 128 43.71 10.56 11.01
CA SER A 128 43.10 9.71 12.05
C SER A 128 41.58 9.84 12.08
N PHE A 129 41.03 11.04 11.82
CA PHE A 129 39.60 11.25 11.72
C PHE A 129 38.97 10.49 10.55
N VAL A 130 39.54 10.60 9.34
CA VAL A 130 39.04 9.88 8.16
C VAL A 130 39.12 8.37 8.39
N TRP A 131 40.20 7.89 8.99
CA TRP A 131 40.39 6.48 9.27
C TRP A 131 39.40 5.95 10.32
N PHE A 132 39.23 6.68 11.42
CA PHE A 132 38.31 6.31 12.49
C PHE A 132 36.85 6.40 12.06
N TRP A 133 36.49 7.35 11.19
CA TRP A 133 35.13 7.48 10.66
C TRP A 133 34.78 6.41 9.62
N THR A 134 35.75 5.98 8.81
CA THR A 134 35.54 4.95 7.77
C THR A 134 35.55 3.53 8.33
N ALA A 135 36.30 3.27 9.41
CA ALA A 135 36.37 1.95 10.05
C ALA A 135 35.00 1.34 10.44
N PRO A 136 34.08 2.03 11.14
CA PRO A 136 32.78 1.46 11.49
C PRO A 136 31.87 1.26 10.26
N ALA A 137 31.93 2.13 9.26
CA ALA A 137 31.20 1.94 8.01
C ALA A 137 31.68 0.70 7.25
N LEU A 138 32.99 0.47 7.20
CA LEU A 138 33.59 -0.74 6.63
C LEU A 138 33.20 -1.99 7.44
N LEU A 139 33.25 -1.92 8.77
CA LEU A 139 32.80 -3.00 9.65
C LEU A 139 31.35 -3.38 9.40
N VAL A 140 30.44 -2.41 9.33
CA VAL A 140 29.02 -2.66 9.01
C VAL A 140 28.87 -3.26 7.62
N SER A 141 29.61 -2.76 6.62
CA SER A 141 29.55 -3.30 5.25
C SER A 141 30.04 -4.74 5.16
N VAL A 142 31.11 -5.09 5.89
CA VAL A 142 31.62 -6.47 6.01
C VAL A 142 30.63 -7.35 6.78
N LEU A 143 30.09 -6.87 7.90
CA LEU A 143 29.11 -7.62 8.69
C LEU A 143 27.84 -7.86 7.88
N LEU A 144 27.38 -6.86 7.11
CA LEU A 144 26.24 -6.96 6.23
C LEU A 144 26.50 -7.92 5.07
N SER A 145 27.72 -7.97 4.53
CA SER A 145 28.12 -8.91 3.47
C SER A 145 28.24 -10.34 3.99
N ALA A 146 28.83 -10.56 5.16
CA ALA A 146 28.85 -11.86 5.84
C ALA A 146 27.43 -12.31 6.20
N ARG A 147 26.59 -11.35 6.62
CA ARG A 147 25.17 -11.57 6.87
C ARG A 147 24.37 -11.68 5.55
N GLY A 148 24.85 -11.22 4.40
CA GLY A 148 24.23 -11.54 3.10
C GLY A 148 24.53 -12.98 2.68
N ALA A 149 25.78 -13.41 2.88
CA ALA A 149 26.28 -14.73 2.47
C ALA A 149 25.63 -15.91 3.23
N HIS A 150 25.25 -15.72 4.50
CA HIS A 150 24.54 -16.78 5.25
C HIS A 150 23.07 -16.95 4.83
N TRP A 151 22.41 -15.94 4.24
CA TRP A 151 21.05 -16.08 3.70
C TRP A 151 21.07 -16.78 2.33
N THR A 152 22.05 -16.45 1.48
CA THR A 152 22.21 -17.09 0.16
C THR A 152 22.63 -18.55 0.27
N SER A 153 23.44 -18.92 1.28
CA SER A 153 23.82 -20.32 1.52
C SER A 153 22.70 -21.19 2.09
N ARG A 154 21.68 -20.60 2.75
CA ARG A 154 20.54 -21.37 3.28
C ARG A 154 19.53 -21.75 2.19
N HIS A 155 19.45 -20.96 1.11
CA HIS A 155 18.54 -21.24 -0.02
C HIS A 155 19.10 -22.27 -1.01
N SER A 156 20.41 -22.51 -1.06
CA SER A 156 21.02 -23.54 -1.93
C SER A 156 20.96 -24.96 -1.36
N SER A 157 20.75 -25.11 -0.05
CA SER A 157 20.69 -26.42 0.64
C SER A 157 19.34 -27.15 0.55
N VAL A 158 18.28 -26.51 0.04
CA VAL A 158 16.91 -27.10 -0.02
C VAL A 158 16.57 -27.61 -1.43
N ARG A 159 17.55 -27.66 -2.35
CA ARG A 159 17.36 -28.15 -3.72
C ARG A 159 18.41 -29.18 -4.16
N GLY A 160 18.97 -29.94 -3.20
CA GLY A 160 19.81 -31.11 -3.43
C GLY A 160 19.11 -32.36 -2.93
#